data_AF-A0A8B6GAR3-F1
#
_entry.id   AF-A0A8B6GAR3-F1
#
_cell.length_a   1.000
_cell.length_b   1.000
_cell.length_c   1.000
_cell.angle_alpha   90.00
_cell.angle_beta   90.00
_cell.angle_gamma   90.00
#
_symmetry.space_group_name_H-M   'P 1'
#
loop_
_entity.id
_entity.type
_entity.pdbx_description
1 polymer ?
#
loop_
_entity_poly.entity_id
_entity_poly.type
_entity_poly.pdbx_seq_one_letter_code
_entity_poly.pdbx_strand_id
1 'polypeptide(L)'
;MTAYALLIYARLKSTDDGFDVLRWLVKQRNYNGGFVSTQDTVIALESLSEFNVLIRPQQLNMTVSVTAGPQVKQFTINTLNALVLQAAELQQPFPSQVQIQASGHGIALVDVAVFYNVEKVHRKRELPSFDISISILQQTIDLIELQICSRWLLGGSSGMVVQEIGIPTGFEPKTDEIAHMSVVKKIEEENKKVVLYFDEVKTSNPN
;
A
#
# COMPACT_ATOMS: atom_id res chain seq x y z
N MET A 1 -2.82 -8.15 -12.82
CA MET A 1 -2.61 -9.20 -13.85
C MET A 1 -1.84 -10.41 -13.33
N THR A 2 -0.65 -10.23 -12.73
CA THR A 2 0.16 -11.35 -12.21
C THR A 2 -0.56 -12.23 -11.18
N ALA A 3 -1.39 -11.63 -10.32
CA ALA A 3 -2.22 -12.36 -9.36
C ALA A 3 -3.23 -13.33 -10.03
N TYR A 4 -3.83 -12.93 -11.16
CA TYR A 4 -4.68 -13.82 -11.95
C TYR A 4 -3.89 -14.99 -12.55
N ALA A 5 -2.64 -14.77 -12.96
CA ALA A 5 -1.79 -15.87 -13.41
C ALA A 5 -1.51 -16.88 -12.29
N LEU A 6 -1.26 -16.41 -11.05
CA LEU A 6 -1.10 -17.30 -9.90
C LEU A 6 -2.38 -18.11 -9.61
N LEU A 7 -3.57 -17.50 -9.74
CA LEU A 7 -4.83 -18.22 -9.65
C LEU A 7 -4.94 -19.33 -10.71
N ILE A 8 -4.54 -19.05 -11.95
CA ILE A 8 -4.54 -20.07 -13.02
C ILE A 8 -3.59 -21.22 -12.65
N TYR A 9 -2.37 -20.92 -12.20
CA TYR A 9 -1.43 -21.96 -11.76
C TYR A 9 -1.97 -22.79 -10.59
N ALA A 10 -2.65 -22.16 -9.63
CA ALA A 10 -3.34 -22.86 -8.54
C ALA A 10 -4.42 -23.81 -9.08
N ARG A 11 -5.25 -23.34 -10.02
CA ARG A 11 -6.32 -24.15 -10.64
C ARG A 11 -5.77 -25.32 -11.45
N LEU A 12 -4.67 -25.11 -12.16
CA LEU A 12 -3.96 -26.15 -12.93
C LEU A 12 -3.09 -27.07 -12.05
N LYS A 13 -2.94 -26.74 -10.76
CA LYS A 13 -2.05 -27.43 -9.81
C LYS A 13 -0.59 -27.48 -10.27
N SER A 14 -0.15 -26.51 -11.08
CA SER A 14 1.27 -26.37 -11.43
C SER A 14 1.98 -25.57 -10.34
N THR A 15 2.55 -26.29 -9.36
CA THR A 15 3.24 -25.67 -8.22
C THR A 15 4.61 -25.13 -8.61
N ASP A 16 5.30 -25.78 -9.55
CA ASP A 16 6.66 -25.42 -9.91
C ASP A 16 6.70 -24.06 -10.61
N ASP A 17 5.84 -23.86 -11.62
CA ASP A 17 5.73 -22.58 -12.33
C ASP A 17 5.13 -21.47 -11.45
N GLY A 18 4.16 -21.84 -10.59
CA GLY A 18 3.47 -20.89 -9.73
C GLY A 18 4.37 -20.31 -8.63
N PHE A 19 5.44 -21.00 -8.23
CA PHE A 19 6.27 -20.58 -7.12
C PHE A 19 7.04 -19.27 -7.41
N ASP A 20 7.49 -19.07 -8.64
CA ASP A 20 8.18 -17.82 -9.02
C ASP A 20 7.22 -16.63 -9.07
N VAL A 21 5.99 -16.87 -9.53
CA VAL A 21 4.91 -15.88 -9.51
C VAL A 21 4.53 -15.51 -8.08
N LEU A 22 4.41 -16.51 -7.20
CA LEU A 22 4.20 -16.33 -5.76
C LEU A 22 5.30 -15.46 -5.15
N ARG A 23 6.58 -15.80 -5.38
CA ARG A 23 7.73 -15.04 -4.86
C ARG A 23 7.69 -13.59 -5.33
N TRP A 24 7.35 -13.35 -6.59
CA TRP A 24 7.25 -11.99 -7.12
C TRP A 24 6.10 -11.22 -6.49
N LEU A 25 4.92 -11.82 -6.35
CA LEU A 25 3.74 -11.19 -5.77
C LEU A 25 3.96 -10.82 -4.30
N VAL A 26 4.52 -11.74 -3.52
CA VAL A 26 4.85 -11.50 -2.11
C VAL A 26 5.78 -10.28 -1.96
N LYS A 27 6.75 -10.10 -2.87
CA LYS A 27 7.64 -8.93 -2.87
C LYS A 27 6.94 -7.60 -3.19
N GLN A 28 5.77 -7.62 -3.82
CA GLN A 28 4.99 -6.40 -4.09
C GLN A 28 4.10 -5.99 -2.90
N ARG A 29 3.97 -6.85 -1.89
CA ARG A 29 3.15 -6.58 -0.72
C ARG A 29 3.80 -5.48 0.12
N ASN A 30 3.01 -4.49 0.52
CA ASN A 30 3.46 -3.46 1.44
C ASN A 30 3.52 -3.99 2.88
N TYR A 31 4.13 -3.22 3.79
CA TYR A 31 4.28 -3.61 5.20
C TYR A 31 2.95 -3.79 5.96
N ASN A 32 1.84 -3.21 5.44
CA ASN A 32 0.48 -3.38 5.97
C ASN A 32 -0.24 -4.60 5.40
N GLY A 33 0.40 -5.40 4.54
CA GLY A 33 -0.20 -6.58 3.92
C GLY A 33 -1.03 -6.31 2.67
N GLY A 34 -1.12 -5.06 2.21
CA GLY A 34 -1.85 -4.65 1.02
C GLY A 34 -0.98 -4.53 -0.24
N PHE A 35 -1.63 -4.26 -1.37
CA PHE A 35 -1.00 -3.98 -2.66
C PHE A 35 -1.35 -2.56 -3.13
N VAL A 36 -0.94 -2.19 -4.35
CA VAL A 36 -1.05 -0.83 -4.90
C VAL A 36 -2.49 -0.30 -4.92
N SER A 37 -3.47 -1.16 -5.19
CA SER A 37 -4.89 -0.80 -5.22
C SER A 37 -5.75 -1.82 -4.46
N THR A 38 -6.99 -1.46 -4.15
CA THR A 38 -7.95 -2.37 -3.51
C THR A 38 -8.19 -3.61 -4.36
N GLN A 39 -8.37 -3.45 -5.69
CA GLN A 39 -8.60 -4.57 -6.59
C GLN A 39 -7.39 -5.49 -6.68
N ASP A 40 -6.18 -4.92 -6.77
CA ASP A 40 -4.95 -5.72 -6.75
C ASP A 40 -4.80 -6.46 -5.43
N THR A 41 -5.17 -5.83 -4.32
CA THR A 41 -5.10 -6.43 -2.98
C THR A 41 -6.03 -7.63 -2.88
N VAL A 42 -7.30 -7.50 -3.28
CA VAL A 42 -8.28 -8.59 -3.21
C VAL A 42 -7.81 -9.80 -4.02
N ILE A 43 -7.46 -9.59 -5.29
CA ILE A 43 -7.07 -10.69 -6.19
C ILE A 43 -5.72 -11.27 -5.78
N ALA A 44 -4.76 -10.46 -5.31
CA ALA A 44 -3.50 -10.96 -4.80
C ALA A 44 -3.71 -11.85 -3.57
N LEU A 45 -4.47 -11.39 -2.57
CA LEU A 45 -4.74 -12.17 -1.36
C LEU A 45 -5.48 -13.47 -1.67
N GLU A 46 -6.47 -13.44 -2.58
CA GLU A 46 -7.15 -14.64 -3.07
C GLU A 46 -6.16 -15.62 -3.71
N SER A 47 -5.34 -15.12 -4.65
CA SER A 47 -4.36 -15.94 -5.36
C SER A 47 -3.32 -16.58 -4.44
N LEU A 48 -2.83 -15.83 -3.45
CA LEU A 48 -1.89 -16.31 -2.46
C LEU A 48 -2.51 -17.37 -1.56
N SER A 49 -3.78 -17.17 -1.16
CA SER A 49 -4.50 -18.10 -0.30
C SER A 49 -4.78 -19.43 -1.00
N GLU A 50 -5.33 -19.37 -2.22
CA GLU A 50 -5.61 -20.56 -3.05
C GLU A 50 -4.34 -21.35 -3.37
N PHE A 51 -3.25 -20.65 -3.73
CA PHE A 51 -1.99 -21.32 -4.02
C PHE A 51 -1.34 -21.91 -2.75
N ASN A 52 -1.45 -21.23 -1.61
CA ASN A 52 -0.92 -21.72 -0.33
C ASN A 52 -1.54 -23.05 0.09
N VAL A 53 -2.81 -23.33 -0.24
CA VAL A 53 -3.44 -24.63 0.02
C VAL A 53 -2.67 -25.79 -0.64
N LEU A 54 -2.04 -25.54 -1.79
CA LEU A 54 -1.30 -26.57 -2.55
C LEU A 54 0.12 -26.78 -2.02
N ILE A 55 0.78 -25.72 -1.57
CA ILE A 55 2.21 -25.74 -1.22
C ILE A 55 2.46 -25.82 0.29
N ARG A 56 1.43 -25.64 1.12
CA ARG A 56 1.58 -25.64 2.58
C ARG A 56 2.06 -27.02 3.06
N PRO A 57 3.20 -27.09 3.77
CA PRO A 57 3.69 -28.36 4.28
C PRO A 57 2.82 -28.85 5.45
N GLN A 58 2.65 -30.18 5.57
CA GLN A 58 1.89 -30.80 6.67
C GLN A 58 2.58 -30.61 8.03
N GLN A 59 3.91 -30.62 8.03
CA GLN A 59 4.73 -30.37 9.20
C GLN A 59 5.60 -29.16 8.94
N LEU A 60 5.77 -28.33 9.96
CA LEU A 60 6.56 -27.11 9.92
C LEU A 60 7.51 -27.15 11.12
N ASN A 61 8.79 -27.03 10.86
CA ASN A 61 9.81 -26.83 11.88
C ASN A 61 11.02 -26.17 11.22
N MET A 62 11.11 -24.85 11.36
CA MET A 62 12.17 -24.07 10.77
C MET A 62 12.66 -22.99 11.72
N THR A 63 13.92 -22.65 11.55
CA THR A 63 14.59 -21.58 12.29
C THR A 63 15.06 -20.53 11.29
N VAL A 64 14.65 -19.29 11.50
CA VAL A 64 15.06 -18.14 10.70
C VAL A 64 16.01 -17.28 11.54
N SER A 65 17.22 -17.06 11.04
CA SER A 65 18.21 -16.18 11.63
C SER A 65 18.35 -14.92 10.78
N VAL A 66 18.22 -13.76 11.42
CA VAL A 66 18.37 -12.44 10.83
C VAL A 66 19.61 -11.80 11.43
N THR A 67 20.62 -11.59 10.60
CA THR A 67 21.90 -10.98 10.98
C THR A 67 22.00 -9.59 10.36
N ALA A 68 22.19 -8.59 11.19
CA ALA A 68 22.22 -7.18 10.82
C ALA A 68 23.39 -6.52 11.57
N GLY A 69 24.57 -6.48 10.92
CA GLY A 69 25.81 -6.04 11.56
C GLY A 69 26.15 -6.92 12.79
N PRO A 70 26.31 -6.35 14.00
CA PRO A 70 26.57 -7.12 15.22
C PRO A 70 25.32 -7.79 15.81
N GLN A 71 24.12 -7.48 15.29
CA GLN A 71 22.87 -7.97 15.84
C GLN A 71 22.45 -9.26 15.16
N VAL A 72 22.07 -10.25 15.97
CA VAL A 72 21.47 -11.50 15.50
C VAL A 72 20.13 -11.69 16.19
N LYS A 73 19.08 -11.90 15.40
CA LYS A 73 17.73 -12.24 15.86
C LYS A 73 17.34 -13.59 15.29
N GLN A 74 16.78 -14.45 16.12
CA GLN A 74 16.40 -15.80 15.71
C GLN A 74 14.92 -16.04 16.01
N PHE A 75 14.23 -16.65 15.05
CA PHE A 75 12.82 -16.97 15.11
C PHE A 75 12.65 -18.46 14.87
N THR A 76 11.90 -19.13 15.74
CA THR A 76 11.58 -20.56 15.60
C THR A 76 10.11 -20.69 15.23
N ILE A 77 9.85 -21.35 14.10
CA ILE A 77 8.52 -21.47 13.53
C ILE A 77 8.19 -22.95 13.40
N ASN A 78 7.09 -23.36 14.01
CA ASN A 78 6.58 -24.72 14.01
C ASN A 78 5.07 -24.74 13.78
N THR A 79 4.47 -25.92 13.68
CA THR A 79 3.03 -26.07 13.40
C THR A 79 2.12 -25.40 14.43
N LEU A 80 2.57 -25.24 15.68
CA LEU A 80 1.78 -24.64 16.76
C LEU A 80 1.79 -23.11 16.70
N ASN A 81 2.85 -22.50 16.19
CA ASN A 81 3.00 -21.05 16.10
C ASN A 81 3.04 -20.50 14.66
N ALA A 82 2.67 -21.33 13.67
CA ALA A 82 2.75 -21.00 12.24
C ALA A 82 1.97 -19.73 11.83
N LEU A 83 0.93 -19.36 12.58
CA LEU A 83 0.10 -18.17 12.33
C LEU A 83 0.42 -17.01 13.30
N VAL A 84 1.32 -17.21 14.25
CA VAL A 84 1.69 -16.19 15.24
C VAL A 84 2.72 -15.26 14.62
N LEU A 85 2.41 -13.95 14.59
CA LEU A 85 3.37 -12.94 14.16
C LEU A 85 4.55 -12.90 15.15
N GLN A 86 5.76 -13.04 14.61
CA GLN A 86 7.00 -12.84 15.36
C GLN A 86 7.73 -11.64 14.76
N ALA A 87 8.04 -10.64 15.58
CA ALA A 87 8.70 -9.41 15.17
C ALA A 87 9.86 -9.09 16.11
N ALA A 88 10.91 -8.47 15.57
CA ALA A 88 12.01 -7.95 16.37
C ALA A 88 12.50 -6.63 15.78
N GLU A 89 12.73 -5.66 16.65
CA GLU A 89 13.37 -4.41 16.27
C GLU A 89 14.89 -4.57 16.26
N LEU A 90 15.52 -4.00 15.24
CA LEU A 90 16.96 -3.82 15.15
C LEU A 90 17.32 -2.48 15.79
N GLN A 91 18.36 -2.47 16.61
CA GLN A 91 18.80 -1.24 17.28
C GLN A 91 19.75 -0.48 16.38
N GLN A 92 19.79 0.84 16.56
CA GLN A 92 20.75 1.69 15.87
C GLN A 92 22.20 1.37 16.32
N PRO A 93 23.20 1.50 15.43
CA PRO A 93 23.09 1.98 14.04
C PRO A 93 22.49 0.94 13.08
N PHE A 94 21.61 1.39 12.18
CA PHE A 94 21.02 0.50 11.18
C PHE A 94 22.08 0.09 10.14
N PRO A 95 22.30 -1.21 9.91
CA PRO A 95 23.26 -1.66 8.90
C PRO A 95 22.69 -1.47 7.49
N SER A 96 23.58 -1.29 6.52
CA SER A 96 23.22 -1.18 5.09
C SER A 96 22.72 -2.49 4.47
N GLN A 97 23.00 -3.62 5.12
CA GLN A 97 22.62 -4.96 4.65
C GLN A 97 22.09 -5.80 5.82
N VAL A 98 20.99 -6.51 5.55
CA VAL A 98 20.41 -7.53 6.43
C VAL A 98 20.55 -8.88 5.74
N GLN A 99 21.14 -9.85 6.43
CA GLN A 99 21.26 -11.22 5.95
C GLN A 99 20.21 -12.10 6.65
N ILE A 100 19.46 -12.85 5.86
CA ILE A 100 18.43 -13.77 6.35
C ILE A 100 18.83 -15.17 5.95
N GLN A 101 18.92 -16.06 6.93
CA GLN A 101 19.22 -17.49 6.73
C GLN A 101 18.10 -18.30 7.36
N ALA A 102 17.61 -19.31 6.64
CA ALA A 102 16.61 -20.22 7.15
C ALA A 102 17.14 -21.66 7.08
N SER A 103 16.86 -22.44 8.12
CA SER A 103 17.17 -23.86 8.19
C SER A 103 15.97 -24.66 8.72
N GLY A 104 15.90 -25.94 8.38
CA GLY A 104 14.78 -26.81 8.73
C GLY A 104 13.81 -27.03 7.57
N HIS A 105 12.57 -27.40 7.89
CA HIS A 105 11.54 -27.77 6.92
C HIS A 105 10.33 -26.83 7.05
N GLY A 106 10.03 -26.11 5.98
CA GLY A 106 8.91 -25.18 5.99
C GLY A 106 8.94 -24.13 4.90
N ILE A 107 7.88 -23.34 4.86
CA ILE A 107 7.79 -22.10 4.09
C ILE A 107 7.40 -21.01 5.09
N ALA A 108 8.17 -19.93 5.14
CA ALA A 108 7.87 -18.75 5.95
C ALA A 108 7.99 -17.49 5.10
N LEU A 109 7.20 -16.50 5.48
CA LEU A 109 7.26 -15.16 4.94
C LEU A 109 8.01 -14.26 5.92
N VAL A 110 9.03 -13.56 5.42
CA VAL A 110 9.85 -12.63 6.19
C VAL A 110 9.75 -11.26 5.53
N ASP A 111 9.28 -10.28 6.29
CA ASP A 111 9.21 -8.88 5.87
C ASP A 111 10.22 -8.05 6.65
N VAL A 112 10.91 -7.14 5.95
CA VAL A 112 11.84 -6.18 6.56
C VAL A 112 11.33 -4.79 6.22
N ALA A 113 10.95 -4.02 7.24
CA ALA A 113 10.45 -2.65 7.09
C ALA A 113 11.41 -1.66 7.77
N VAL A 114 11.59 -0.49 7.14
CA VAL A 114 12.41 0.60 7.65
C VAL A 114 11.58 1.88 7.63
N PHE A 115 11.51 2.56 8.77
CA PHE A 115 10.79 3.81 8.94
C PHE A 115 11.79 4.92 9.29
N TYR A 116 11.77 6.02 8.52
CA TYR A 116 12.63 7.16 8.73
C TYR A 116 11.98 8.44 8.23
N ASN A 117 12.32 9.57 8.84
CA ASN A 117 11.85 10.88 8.41
C ASN A 117 12.73 11.41 7.29
N VAL A 118 12.12 12.01 6.28
CA VAL A 118 12.80 12.71 5.18
C VAL A 118 12.37 14.16 5.17
N GLU A 119 13.33 15.08 4.97
CA GLU A 119 13.02 16.52 4.89
C GLU A 119 12.19 16.86 3.65
N LYS A 120 12.47 16.18 2.54
CA LYS A 120 11.70 16.28 1.29
C LYS A 120 11.48 14.89 0.72
N VAL A 121 10.25 14.59 0.36
CA VAL A 121 9.91 13.35 -0.34
C VAL A 121 10.45 13.45 -1.76
N HIS A 122 11.67 12.98 -1.97
CA HIS A 122 12.22 12.75 -3.30
C HIS A 122 11.57 11.49 -3.88
N ARG A 123 10.30 11.56 -4.30
CA ARG A 123 9.80 10.56 -5.25
C ARG A 123 10.72 10.64 -6.46
N LYS A 124 11.19 9.50 -6.98
CA LYS A 124 11.75 9.45 -8.34
C LYS A 124 10.79 10.24 -9.23
N ARG A 125 11.33 11.00 -10.17
CA ARG A 125 10.65 11.95 -11.06
C ARG A 125 9.59 11.24 -11.92
N GLU A 126 8.55 10.70 -11.28
CA GLU A 126 7.35 10.20 -11.91
C GLU A 126 6.64 11.45 -12.40
N LEU A 127 6.40 11.49 -13.71
CA LEU A 127 5.61 12.56 -14.30
C LEU A 127 4.26 12.57 -13.58
N PRO A 128 3.83 13.72 -13.03
CA PRO A 128 2.57 13.77 -12.31
C PRO A 128 1.44 13.36 -13.25
N SER A 129 0.57 12.46 -12.78
CA SER A 129 -0.61 12.07 -13.56
C SER A 129 -1.69 13.14 -13.51
N PHE A 130 -1.64 14.01 -12.49
CA PHE A 130 -2.55 15.13 -12.30
C PHE A 130 -1.79 16.45 -12.17
N ASP A 131 -2.33 17.49 -12.79
CA ASP A 131 -1.98 18.88 -12.54
C ASP A 131 -2.95 19.40 -11.49
N ILE A 132 -2.42 19.87 -10.36
CA ILE A 132 -3.22 20.32 -9.22
C ILE A 132 -2.79 21.75 -8.89
N SER A 133 -3.73 22.67 -8.96
CA SER A 133 -3.54 24.07 -8.56
C SER A 133 -4.42 24.40 -7.36
N ILE A 134 -3.82 24.97 -6.33
CA ILE A 134 -4.50 25.41 -5.12
C ILE A 134 -4.33 26.92 -5.02
N SER A 135 -5.44 27.63 -4.89
CA SER A 135 -5.48 29.07 -4.67
C SER A 135 -6.34 29.41 -3.46
N ILE A 136 -5.83 30.29 -2.61
CA ILE A 136 -6.58 30.82 -1.46
C ILE A 136 -7.38 32.02 -1.96
N LEU A 137 -8.72 31.92 -1.92
CA LEU A 137 -9.62 32.99 -2.34
C LEU A 137 -9.79 34.03 -1.24
N GLN A 138 -9.94 33.55 0.00
CA GLN A 138 -10.11 34.40 1.17
C GLN A 138 -9.43 33.76 2.38
N GLN A 139 -8.78 34.59 3.21
CA GLN A 139 -8.19 34.16 4.47
C GLN A 139 -8.43 35.22 5.54
N THR A 140 -9.23 34.88 6.54
CA THR A 140 -9.42 35.63 7.78
C THR A 140 -9.02 34.78 8.97
N ILE A 141 -9.19 35.30 10.19
CA ILE A 141 -8.93 34.55 11.43
C ILE A 141 -9.86 33.34 11.55
N ASP A 142 -11.11 33.48 11.08
CA ASP A 142 -12.18 32.49 11.28
C ASP A 142 -12.61 31.76 9.99
N LEU A 143 -12.06 32.13 8.83
CA LEU A 143 -12.45 31.55 7.54
C LEU A 143 -11.26 31.44 6.59
N ILE A 144 -11.11 30.27 5.97
CA ILE A 144 -10.21 30.05 4.85
C ILE A 144 -11.03 29.48 3.71
N GLU A 145 -11.08 30.20 2.59
CA GLU A 145 -11.74 29.75 1.37
C GLU A 145 -10.67 29.31 0.36
N LEU A 146 -10.77 28.04 -0.07
CA LEU A 146 -9.82 27.40 -0.97
C LEU A 146 -10.52 27.07 -2.29
N GLN A 147 -9.88 27.42 -3.39
CA GLN A 147 -10.20 26.90 -4.71
C GLN A 147 -9.13 25.89 -5.12
N ILE A 148 -9.57 24.67 -5.38
CA ILE A 148 -8.71 23.57 -5.80
C ILE A 148 -9.17 23.10 -7.16
N CYS A 149 -8.28 23.18 -8.15
CA CYS A 149 -8.53 22.67 -9.49
C CYS A 149 -7.58 21.51 -9.78
N SER A 150 -8.12 20.46 -10.38
CA SER A 150 -7.39 19.25 -10.74
C SER A 150 -7.63 18.92 -12.20
N ARG A 151 -6.58 18.52 -12.91
CA ARG A 151 -6.64 18.15 -14.33
C ARG A 151 -5.86 16.87 -14.59
N TRP A 152 -6.47 15.95 -15.33
CA TRP A 152 -5.82 14.73 -15.77
C TRP A 152 -4.82 15.03 -16.90
N LEU A 153 -3.57 14.57 -16.75
CA LEU A 153 -2.50 14.87 -17.70
C LEU A 153 -2.24 13.76 -18.72
N LEU A 154 -2.74 12.54 -18.48
CA LEU A 154 -2.52 11.41 -19.36
C LEU A 154 -3.67 11.25 -20.37
N GLY A 155 -3.48 10.37 -21.35
CA GLY A 155 -4.55 10.01 -22.29
C GLY A 155 -5.62 9.13 -21.64
N GLY A 156 -6.82 9.14 -22.22
CA GLY A 156 -7.94 8.32 -21.75
C GLY A 156 -8.69 8.93 -20.56
N SER A 157 -9.55 8.12 -19.93
CA SER A 157 -10.24 8.50 -18.69
C SER A 157 -9.32 8.25 -17.49
N SER A 158 -9.39 9.15 -16.49
CA SER A 158 -8.68 8.96 -15.22
C SER A 158 -9.23 7.79 -14.39
N GLY A 159 -10.45 7.33 -14.70
CA GLY A 159 -11.24 6.50 -13.78
C GLY A 159 -11.56 7.23 -12.48
N MET A 160 -12.03 6.48 -11.47
CA MET A 160 -12.40 7.03 -10.17
C MET A 160 -11.21 7.70 -9.49
N VAL A 161 -11.41 8.94 -9.05
CA VAL A 161 -10.38 9.77 -8.40
C VAL A 161 -10.78 10.05 -6.96
N VAL A 162 -9.79 9.97 -6.07
CA VAL A 162 -9.92 10.36 -4.67
C VAL A 162 -9.04 11.58 -4.44
N GLN A 163 -9.60 12.65 -3.89
CA GLN A 163 -8.88 13.86 -3.52
C GLN A 163 -8.90 14.02 -2.00
N GLU A 164 -7.72 13.95 -1.38
CA GLU A 164 -7.55 14.16 0.06
C GLU A 164 -7.07 15.59 0.32
N ILE A 165 -7.82 16.32 1.14
CA ILE A 165 -7.54 17.71 1.49
C ILE A 165 -7.27 17.76 3.00
N GLY A 166 -6.03 18.05 3.37
CA GLY A 166 -5.65 18.25 4.77
C GLY A 166 -6.22 19.55 5.33
N ILE A 167 -6.83 19.47 6.52
CA ILE A 167 -7.43 20.62 7.20
C ILE A 167 -6.39 21.22 8.17
N PRO A 168 -6.13 22.53 8.10
CA PRO A 168 -5.27 23.21 9.06
C PRO A 168 -5.76 23.05 10.50
N THR A 169 -4.83 23.05 11.46
CA THR A 169 -5.19 22.95 12.88
C THR A 169 -6.06 24.15 13.31
N GLY A 170 -7.18 23.87 13.98
CA GLY A 170 -8.10 24.90 14.48
C GLY A 170 -9.22 25.28 13.50
N PHE A 171 -9.27 24.64 12.33
CA PHE A 171 -10.33 24.82 11.34
C PHE A 171 -11.13 23.53 11.17
N GLU A 172 -12.39 23.68 10.76
CA GLU A 172 -13.29 22.60 10.36
C GLU A 172 -13.83 22.87 8.96
N PRO A 173 -14.01 21.82 8.14
CA PRO A 173 -14.49 21.96 6.77
C PRO A 173 -15.99 22.22 6.76
N LYS A 174 -16.45 23.07 5.83
CA LYS A 174 -17.89 23.22 5.55
C LYS A 174 -18.32 22.23 4.48
N THR A 175 -18.65 21.01 4.89
CA THR A 175 -19.00 19.93 3.95
C THR A 175 -20.36 20.11 3.26
N ASP A 176 -21.29 20.86 3.86
CA ASP A 176 -22.59 21.17 3.26
C ASP A 176 -22.46 21.88 1.90
N GLU A 177 -21.57 22.87 1.81
CA GLU A 177 -21.34 23.63 0.58
C GLU A 177 -20.74 22.75 -0.53
N ILE A 178 -19.89 21.80 -0.16
CA ILE A 178 -19.22 20.87 -1.08
C ILE A 178 -20.19 19.78 -1.54
N ALA A 179 -21.10 19.32 -0.67
CA ALA A 179 -22.09 18.29 -0.98
C ALA A 179 -23.06 18.71 -2.10
N HIS A 180 -23.26 20.02 -2.30
CA HIS A 180 -24.06 20.55 -3.39
C HIS A 180 -23.37 20.50 -4.76
N MET A 181 -22.07 20.21 -4.82
CA MET A 181 -21.34 20.08 -6.08
C MET A 181 -21.67 18.73 -6.75
N SER A 182 -22.43 18.77 -7.85
CA SER A 182 -22.85 17.56 -8.61
C SER A 182 -21.71 16.65 -9.09
N VAL A 183 -20.49 17.18 -9.14
CA VAL A 183 -19.27 16.46 -9.56
C VAL A 183 -18.77 15.52 -8.46
N VAL A 184 -19.02 15.84 -7.19
CA VAL A 184 -18.59 15.04 -6.03
C VAL A 184 -19.61 13.92 -5.78
N LYS A 185 -19.15 12.67 -5.75
CA LYS A 185 -20.00 11.50 -5.52
C LYS A 185 -20.14 11.12 -4.06
N LYS A 186 -19.09 11.36 -3.28
CA LYS A 186 -19.05 11.04 -1.86
C LYS A 186 -18.06 11.97 -1.17
N ILE A 187 -18.37 12.27 0.09
CA ILE A 187 -17.55 13.06 0.99
C ILE A 187 -17.36 12.25 2.27
N GLU A 188 -16.13 12.17 2.75
CA GLU A 188 -15.81 11.61 4.06
C GLU A 188 -14.91 12.56 4.83
N GLU A 189 -15.15 12.68 6.13
CA GLU A 189 -14.29 13.40 7.05
C GLU A 189 -13.51 12.38 7.90
N GLU A 190 -12.19 12.47 7.89
CA GLU A 190 -11.32 11.54 8.62
C GLU A 190 -10.14 12.33 9.20
N ASN A 191 -9.84 12.20 10.49
CA ASN A 191 -8.56 12.66 11.11
C ASN A 191 -7.90 13.93 10.50
N LYS A 192 -8.59 15.08 10.57
CA LYS A 192 -8.10 16.38 10.01
C LYS A 192 -7.88 16.39 8.49
N LYS A 193 -8.64 15.60 7.74
CA LYS A 193 -8.75 15.71 6.28
C LYS A 193 -10.20 15.53 5.83
N VAL A 194 -10.51 16.11 4.68
CA VAL A 194 -11.72 15.80 3.89
C VAL A 194 -11.31 14.96 2.69
N VAL A 195 -12.04 13.90 2.43
CA VAL A 195 -11.84 12.99 1.30
C VAL A 195 -13.00 13.13 0.34
N LEU A 196 -12.72 13.56 -0.89
CA LEU A 196 -13.69 13.74 -1.96
C LEU A 196 -13.53 12.66 -3.01
N TYR A 197 -14.64 12.07 -3.44
CA TYR A 197 -14.66 11.02 -4.45
C TYR A 197 -15.31 11.52 -5.74
N PHE A 198 -14.66 11.26 -6.88
CA PHE A 198 -15.10 11.63 -8.22
C PHE A 198 -15.11 10.40 -9.14
N ASP A 199 -16.08 10.31 -10.06
CA ASP A 199 -16.08 9.24 -11.07
C ASP A 199 -14.94 9.37 -12.07
N GLU A 200 -14.61 10.62 -12.45
CA GLU A 200 -13.49 10.95 -13.32
C GLU A 200 -13.08 12.43 -13.19
N VAL A 201 -11.83 12.74 -13.52
CA VAL A 201 -11.29 14.10 -13.68
C VAL A 201 -10.89 14.28 -15.14
N LYS A 202 -11.36 15.37 -15.75
CA LYS A 202 -11.17 15.64 -17.17
C LYS A 202 -9.78 16.17 -17.48
N THR A 203 -9.40 16.05 -18.76
CA THR A 203 -8.15 16.59 -19.31
C THR A 203 -8.22 18.08 -19.66
N SER A 204 -9.43 18.65 -19.72
CA SER A 204 -9.69 20.08 -19.94
C SER A 204 -10.13 20.78 -18.66
N ASN A 205 -9.70 22.02 -18.44
CA ASN A 205 -10.26 22.86 -17.38
C ASN A 205 -11.78 23.00 -17.58
N PRO A 206 -12.59 22.97 -16.51
CA PRO A 206 -13.95 23.46 -16.61
C PRO A 206 -13.87 24.95 -17.00
N ASN A 207 -14.50 25.30 -18.12
CA ASN A 207 -14.74 26.69 -18.52
C ASN A 207 -15.67 27.37 -17.52
#